data_AF-A0A9W6JT42-F1
#
_entry.id   AF-A0A9W6JT42-F1
#
_cell.length_a   1.000
_cell.length_b   1.000
_cell.length_c   1.000
_cell.angle_alpha   90.00
_cell.angle_beta   90.00
_cell.angle_gamma   90.00
#
_symmetry.space_group_name_H-M   'P 1'
#
loop_
_entity.id
_entity.type
_entity.pdbx_description
1 polymer ?
#
loop_
_entity_poly.entity_id
_entity_poly.type
_entity_poly.pdbx_seq_one_letter_code
_entity_poly.pdbx_strand_id
1 'polypeptide(L)'
;MPIMDQLHTAQAATIPMVRVRHGSVVFDIDSLDEALAFATAHPHPGGAYEEMLRLLRGATDPEDVAEAGHAFQWWAEATNLVAGPVRC
;
A
#
# COMPACT_ATOMS: atom_id res chain seq x y z
N MET A 1 14.57 -36.00 18.41
CA MET A 1 14.14 -35.47 17.11
C MET A 1 14.00 -33.97 17.26
N PRO A 2 14.88 -33.13 16.67
CA PRO A 2 14.79 -31.70 16.88
C PRO A 2 13.69 -31.12 16.00
N ILE A 3 12.93 -30.24 16.65
CA ILE A 3 11.97 -29.29 16.12
C ILE A 3 12.80 -28.24 15.37
N MET A 4 12.47 -27.92 14.12
CA MET A 4 12.78 -26.66 13.42
C MET A 4 12.67 -26.87 11.91
N ASP A 5 11.48 -26.63 11.35
CA ASP A 5 11.37 -26.05 10.01
C ASP A 5 10.01 -25.35 9.88
N GLN A 6 9.72 -24.45 10.82
CA GLN A 6 8.84 -23.34 10.48
C GLN A 6 9.70 -22.34 9.72
N LEU A 7 9.95 -22.62 8.44
CA LEU A 7 10.11 -21.58 7.44
C LEU A 7 8.75 -20.86 7.31
N HIS A 8 8.35 -20.16 8.38
CA HIS A 8 7.70 -18.87 8.22
C HIS A 8 8.79 -18.01 7.58
N THR A 9 8.97 -18.19 6.27
CA THR A 9 9.54 -17.15 5.44
C THR A 9 8.60 -16.00 5.71
N ALA A 10 9.02 -15.08 6.57
CA ALA A 10 8.49 -13.74 6.59
C ALA A 10 8.79 -13.21 5.19
N GLN A 11 7.97 -13.63 4.23
CA GLN A 11 7.77 -12.95 2.98
C GLN A 11 7.19 -11.65 3.49
N ALA A 12 8.09 -10.69 3.78
CA ALA A 12 7.72 -9.34 4.12
C ALA A 12 6.66 -9.00 3.10
N ALA A 13 5.41 -8.89 3.54
CA ALA A 13 4.33 -8.72 2.61
C ALA A 13 4.57 -7.37 1.96
N THR A 14 5.13 -7.41 0.76
CA THR A 14 5.46 -6.21 0.01
C THR A 14 4.20 -5.85 -0.73
N ILE A 15 3.73 -4.63 -0.52
CA ILE A 15 2.67 -4.08 -1.36
C ILE A 15 3.21 -3.89 -2.78
N PRO A 16 2.36 -3.95 -3.83
CA PRO A 16 2.80 -3.56 -5.15
C PRO A 16 3.33 -2.12 -5.12
N MET A 17 4.44 -1.86 -5.81
CA MET A 17 5.00 -0.51 -5.89
C MET A 17 4.01 0.40 -6.62
N VAL A 18 3.49 1.41 -5.90
CA VAL A 18 2.56 2.40 -6.45
C VAL A 18 3.29 3.73 -6.59
N ARG A 19 3.39 4.20 -7.84
CA ARG A 19 3.92 5.54 -8.12
C ARG A 19 2.79 6.55 -8.13
N VAL A 20 2.75 7.42 -7.12
CA VAL A 20 1.74 8.48 -6.99
C VAL A 20 2.34 9.85 -7.29
N ARG A 21 1.57 10.71 -7.93
CA ARG A 21 1.94 12.09 -8.25
C ARG A 21 1.01 13.03 -7.50
N HIS A 22 1.59 13.89 -6.67
CA HIS A 22 0.88 14.97 -6.01
C HIS A 22 1.45 16.32 -6.48
N GLY A 23 0.68 17.03 -7.29
CA GLY A 23 1.15 18.25 -7.96
C GLY A 23 2.30 17.96 -8.94
N SER A 24 3.46 18.56 -8.71
CA SER A 24 4.68 18.34 -9.51
C SER A 24 5.63 17.28 -8.93
N VAL A 25 5.30 16.71 -7.77
CA VAL A 25 6.16 15.74 -7.07
C VAL A 25 5.63 14.33 -7.31
N VAL A 26 6.55 13.40 -7.55
CA VAL A 26 6.27 11.97 -7.70
C VAL A 26 6.86 11.25 -6.49
N PHE A 27 6.07 10.36 -5.90
CA PHE A 27 6.44 9.50 -4.80
C PHE A 27 6.36 8.05 -5.26
N ASP A 28 7.39 7.29 -4.94
CA ASP A 28 7.43 5.85 -5.10
C ASP A 28 7.10 5.24 -3.74
N ILE A 29 6.01 4.49 -3.68
CA ILE A 29 5.51 3.88 -2.44
C ILE A 29 5.60 2.37 -2.60
N ASP A 30 6.44 1.73 -1.79
CA ASP A 30 6.68 0.28 -1.82
C ASP A 30 6.36 -0.43 -0.50
N SER A 31 5.90 0.34 0.50
CA SER A 31 5.60 -0.16 1.83
C SER A 31 4.29 0.40 2.38
N LEU A 32 3.69 -0.36 3.29
CA LEU A 32 2.40 -0.03 3.90
C LEU A 32 2.48 1.22 4.78
N ASP A 33 3.60 1.42 5.48
CA ASP A 33 3.87 2.63 6.26
C ASP A 33 3.96 3.87 5.36
N GLU A 34 4.63 3.79 4.21
CA GLU A 34 4.69 4.89 3.24
C GLU A 34 3.32 5.20 2.64
N ALA A 35 2.55 4.17 2.31
CA ALA A 35 1.17 4.32 1.82
C ALA A 35 0.29 5.04 2.85
N LEU A 36 0.38 4.63 4.12
CA LEU A 36 -0.37 5.26 5.22
C LEU A 36 0.09 6.70 5.48
N ALA A 37 1.39 6.95 5.49
CA ALA A 37 1.95 8.28 5.65
C ALA A 37 1.51 9.22 4.53
N PHE A 38 1.57 8.75 3.28
CA PHE A 38 1.12 9.50 2.11
C PHE A 38 -0.39 9.79 2.17
N ALA A 39 -1.21 8.76 2.38
CA ALA A 39 -2.67 8.91 2.50
C ALA A 39 -3.05 9.90 3.60
N THR A 40 -2.41 9.81 4.77
CA THR A 40 -2.67 10.70 5.91
C THR A 40 -2.22 12.14 5.64
N ALA A 41 -1.11 12.34 4.93
CA ALA A 41 -0.62 13.67 4.54
C ALA A 41 -1.45 14.32 3.42
N HIS A 42 -2.09 13.50 2.57
CA HIS A 42 -2.85 13.92 1.41
C HIS A 42 -4.30 13.42 1.47
N PRO A 43 -5.12 13.91 2.42
CA PRO A 43 -6.49 13.46 2.56
C PRO A 43 -7.32 13.84 1.35
N HIS A 44 -7.81 12.84 0.63
CA HIS A 44 -8.67 13.04 -0.54
C HIS A 44 -9.99 12.31 -0.31
N PRO A 45 -11.11 13.00 0.00
CA PRO A 45 -12.37 12.38 0.43
C PRO A 45 -13.16 11.64 -0.68
N GLY A 46 -12.48 11.06 -1.67
CA GLY A 46 -13.05 10.25 -2.75
C GLY A 46 -12.38 8.88 -2.84
N GLY A 47 -12.93 7.99 -3.69
CA GLY A 47 -12.29 6.71 -4.00
C GLY A 47 -12.14 5.75 -2.82
N ALA A 48 -13.10 5.71 -1.89
CA ALA A 48 -13.06 4.86 -0.68
C ALA A 48 -11.90 5.15 0.29
N TYR A 49 -11.49 6.42 0.41
CA TYR A 49 -10.41 6.88 1.28
C TYR A 49 -10.46 6.36 2.73
N GLU A 50 -11.64 6.42 3.38
CA GLU A 50 -11.76 5.95 4.78
C GLU A 50 -11.61 4.43 4.91
N GLU A 51 -12.12 3.68 3.93
CA GLU A 51 -12.01 2.22 3.91
C GLU A 51 -10.56 1.80 3.65
N MET A 52 -9.90 2.46 2.70
CA MET A 52 -8.47 2.30 2.43
C MET A 52 -7.61 2.59 3.68
N LEU A 53 -7.86 3.70 4.39
CA LEU A 53 -7.14 4.01 5.62
C LEU A 53 -7.36 2.98 6.73
N ARG A 54 -8.57 2.41 6.80
CA ARG A 54 -8.88 1.35 7.77
C ARG A 54 -8.09 0.08 7.45
N LEU A 55 -8.00 -0.30 6.18
CA LEU A 55 -7.20 -1.45 5.74
C LEU A 55 -5.71 -1.23 6.02
N LEU A 56 -5.16 -0.07 5.64
CA LEU A 56 -3.75 0.28 5.93
C LEU A 56 -3.41 0.28 7.42
N ARG A 57 -4.34 0.65 8.30
CA ARG A 57 -4.10 0.64 9.76
C ARG A 57 -4.29 -0.73 10.40
N GLY A 58 -5.13 -1.57 9.79
CA GLY A 58 -5.53 -2.87 10.31
C GLY A 58 -4.70 -4.03 9.79
N ALA A 59 -3.90 -3.83 8.74
CA ALA A 59 -3.11 -4.89 8.12
C ALA A 59 -2.00 -5.38 9.04
N THR A 60 -2.15 -6.60 9.55
CA THR A 60 -1.16 -7.26 10.42
C THR A 60 -0.64 -8.56 9.85
N ASP A 61 -1.48 -9.27 9.10
CA ASP A 61 -1.11 -10.51 8.43
C ASP A 61 -0.66 -10.24 6.98
N PRO A 62 0.19 -11.10 6.39
CA PRO A 62 0.72 -10.87 5.05
C PRO A 62 -0.36 -10.79 3.95
N GLU A 63 -1.50 -11.45 4.14
CA GLU A 63 -2.66 -11.33 3.25
C GLU A 63 -3.32 -9.95 3.35
N ASP A 64 -3.52 -9.46 4.58
CA ASP A 64 -4.08 -8.12 4.82
C ASP A 64 -3.18 -7.02 4.26
N VAL A 65 -1.85 -7.19 4.37
CA VAL A 65 -0.89 -6.23 3.85
C VAL A 65 -1.00 -6.13 2.32
N ALA A 66 -1.13 -7.26 1.63
CA ALA A 66 -1.34 -7.28 0.20
C ALA A 66 -2.68 -6.62 -0.19
N GLU A 67 -3.76 -6.92 0.54
CA GLU A 67 -5.08 -6.30 0.34
C GLU A 67 -5.03 -4.79 0.58
N ALA A 68 -4.39 -4.33 1.65
CA ALA A 68 -4.24 -2.92 1.95
C ALA A 68 -3.38 -2.19 0.90
N GLY A 69 -2.35 -2.85 0.37
CA GLY A 69 -1.58 -2.37 -0.78
C GLY A 69 -2.43 -2.18 -2.04
N HIS A 70 -3.28 -3.15 -2.36
CA HIS A 70 -4.23 -3.03 -3.48
C HIS A 70 -5.28 -1.93 -3.22
N ALA A 71 -5.78 -1.82 -1.99
CA ALA A 71 -6.72 -0.76 -1.63
C ALA A 71 -6.11 0.63 -1.81
N PHE A 72 -4.83 0.81 -1.43
CA PHE A 72 -4.09 2.04 -1.69
C PHE A 72 -3.96 2.32 -3.19
N GLN A 73 -3.60 1.30 -3.98
CA GLN A 73 -3.51 1.43 -5.43
C GLN A 73 -4.86 1.86 -6.04
N TRP A 74 -5.96 1.18 -5.70
CA TRP A 74 -7.29 1.51 -6.22
C TRP A 74 -7.75 2.90 -5.81
N TRP A 75 -7.48 3.32 -4.57
CA TRP A 75 -7.75 4.68 -4.14
C TRP A 75 -6.94 5.70 -4.96
N ALA A 76 -5.65 5.46 -5.17
CA ALA A 76 -4.79 6.32 -5.99
C ALA A 76 -5.27 6.39 -7.45
N GLU A 77 -5.74 5.27 -8.01
CA GLU A 77 -6.33 5.21 -9.36
C GLU A 77 -7.66 6.00 -9.41
N ALA A 78 -8.55 5.76 -8.44
CA ALA A 78 -9.85 6.43 -8.35
C ALA A 78 -9.74 7.95 -8.14
N THR A 79 -8.66 8.40 -7.50
CA THR A 79 -8.33 9.83 -7.30
C THR A 79 -7.43 10.41 -8.39
N ASN A 80 -7.07 9.61 -9.40
CA ASN A 80 -6.22 10.01 -10.52
C ASN A 80 -4.82 10.52 -10.07
N LEU A 81 -4.34 9.99 -8.96
CA LEU A 81 -3.02 10.26 -8.39
C LEU A 81 -1.94 9.37 -8.98
N VAL A 82 -2.28 8.23 -9.60
CA VAL A 82 -1.27 7.33 -10.21
C VAL A 82 -0.52 8.05 -11.34
N ALA A 83 0.82 8.08 -11.26
CA ALA A 83 1.67 8.81 -12.19
C ALA A 83 1.93 8.06 -13.52
N GLY A 84 1.34 6.88 -13.69
CA GLY A 84 1.57 5.96 -14.81
C GLY A 84 2.23 4.65 -14.35
N PRO A 85 2.32 3.64 -15.23
CA PRO A 85 2.86 2.34 -14.88
C PRO A 85 4.35 2.45 -14.50
N VAL A 86 4.75 1.74 -13.44
CA VAL A 86 6.16 1.45 -13.15
C VAL A 86 6.65 0.57 -14.29
N ARG A 87 7.23 1.17 -15.33
CA ARG A 87 7.90 0.41 -16.38
C ARG A 87 9.22 -0.08 -15.79
N CYS A 88 9.26 -1.39 -15.54
CA CYS A 88 10.47 -2.17 -15.27
C CYS A 88 11.54 -1.92 -16.34
#